data_AF-A0A951L3F3-F1
#
_entry.id   AF-A0A951L3F3-F1
#
_cell.length_a   1.000
_cell.length_b   1.000
_cell.length_c   1.000
_cell.angle_alpha   90.00
_cell.angle_beta   90.00
_cell.angle_gamma   90.00
#
_symmetry.space_group_name_H-M   'P 1'
#
loop_
_entity.id
_entity.type
_entity.pdbx_description
1 polymer ?
#
loop_
_entity_poly.entity_id
_entity_poly.type
_entity_poly.pdbx_seq_one_letter_code
_entity_poly.pdbx_strand_id
1 'polypeptide(L)'
;EQAIAWLFGIARNLVRRLHRRGRVELEVCRRLGIELVHDEEELGRLEAQIDACAQAPDLSDALSTLPDAQRQALQLRVIDELDYHEAAALMGTSEQNARIRVSRALKTLSLRLQGVHR
;
A
#
# COMPACT_ATOMS: atom_id res chain seq x y z
N GLU A 1 11.76 -13.35 3.84
CA GLU A 1 12.40 -12.41 2.87
C GLU A 1 11.41 -11.75 1.90
N GLN A 2 10.52 -12.49 1.22
CA GLN A 2 9.58 -11.90 0.24
C GLN A 2 8.63 -10.83 0.83
N ALA A 3 8.15 -11.01 2.06
CA ALA A 3 7.27 -10.04 2.71
C ALA A 3 7.95 -8.69 2.98
N ILE A 4 9.24 -8.67 3.35
CA ILE A 4 10.01 -7.44 3.57
C ILE A 4 10.19 -6.69 2.25
N ALA A 5 10.53 -7.39 1.16
CA ALA A 5 10.64 -6.78 -0.16
C ALA A 5 9.31 -6.16 -0.63
N TRP A 6 8.19 -6.83 -0.33
CA TRP A 6 6.84 -6.35 -0.65
C TRP A 6 6.47 -5.11 0.19
N LEU A 7 6.71 -5.13 1.50
CA LEU A 7 6.55 -3.96 2.39
C LEU A 7 7.39 -2.78 1.92
N PHE A 8 8.64 -3.02 1.56
CA PHE A 8 9.54 -1.98 1.08
C PHE A 8 9.07 -1.38 -0.25
N GLY A 9 8.53 -2.21 -1.15
CA GLY A 9 7.89 -1.75 -2.38
C GLY A 9 6.69 -0.85 -2.12
N ILE A 10 5.81 -1.24 -1.19
CA ILE A 10 4.67 -0.40 -0.78
C ILE A 10 5.12 0.91 -0.13
N ALA A 11 6.05 0.84 0.81
CA ALA A 11 6.58 2.02 1.51
C ALA A 11 7.18 3.01 0.49
N ARG A 12 7.98 2.52 -0.45
CA ARG A 12 8.52 3.31 -1.56
C ARG A 12 7.42 3.97 -2.38
N ASN A 13 6.36 3.23 -2.70
CA ASN A 13 5.27 3.74 -3.54
C ASN A 13 4.40 4.75 -2.81
N LEU A 14 4.20 4.57 -1.51
CA LEU A 14 3.53 5.52 -0.63
C LEU A 14 4.35 6.82 -0.54
N VAL A 15 5.65 6.73 -0.25
CA VAL A 15 6.56 7.88 -0.20
C VAL A 15 6.57 8.64 -1.54
N ARG A 16 6.66 7.93 -2.68
CA ARG A 16 6.58 8.56 -4.02
C ARG A 16 5.25 9.30 -4.24
N ARG A 17 4.13 8.73 -3.80
CA ARG A 17 2.80 9.34 -3.94
C ARG A 17 2.64 10.55 -3.01
N LEU A 18 3.06 10.43 -1.76
CA LEU A 18 3.08 11.51 -0.77
C LEU A 18 3.96 12.66 -1.27
N HIS A 19 5.16 12.36 -1.76
CA HIS A 19 6.05 13.38 -2.31
C HIS A 19 5.43 14.08 -3.52
N ARG A 20 4.80 13.36 -4.46
CA ARG A 20 4.11 13.99 -5.60
C ARG A 20 2.96 14.92 -5.20
N ARG A 21 2.14 14.50 -4.23
CA ARG A 21 1.00 15.31 -3.73
C ARG A 21 1.47 16.47 -2.84
N GLY A 22 2.27 16.16 -1.84
CA GLY A 22 2.75 17.10 -0.83
C GLY A 22 3.74 18.12 -1.37
N ARG A 23 4.44 17.87 -2.49
CA ARG A 23 5.36 18.87 -3.06
C ARG A 23 4.66 20.19 -3.39
N VAL A 24 3.45 20.15 -3.95
CA VAL A 24 2.69 21.36 -4.28
C VAL A 24 2.23 22.07 -3.02
N GLU A 25 1.72 21.32 -2.05
CA GLU A 25 1.21 21.83 -0.78
C GLU A 25 2.32 22.44 0.09
N LEU A 26 3.45 21.73 0.21
CA LEU A 26 4.66 22.20 0.89
C LEU A 26 5.26 23.44 0.21
N GLU A 27 5.24 23.50 -1.12
CA GLU A 27 5.72 24.67 -1.87
C GLU A 27 4.83 25.90 -1.63
N VAL A 28 3.51 25.70 -1.53
CA VAL A 28 2.56 26.76 -1.16
C VAL A 28 2.76 27.20 0.29
N CYS A 29 2.83 26.29 1.26
CA CYS A 29 3.11 26.61 2.66
C CYS A 29 4.42 27.38 2.80
N ARG A 30 5.48 26.94 2.13
CA ARG A 30 6.79 27.60 2.15
C ARG A 30 6.73 29.00 1.53
N ARG A 31 6.03 29.17 0.40
CA ARG A 31 5.85 30.48 -0.25
C ARG A 31 5.03 31.45 0.61
N LEU A 32 4.08 30.94 1.39
CA LEU A 32 3.25 31.72 2.29
C LEU A 32 3.87 31.93 3.69
N GLY A 33 5.07 31.38 3.94
CA GLY A 33 5.72 31.46 5.25
C GLY A 33 4.97 30.69 6.35
N ILE A 34 4.14 29.71 5.98
CA ILE A 34 3.41 28.85 6.92
C ILE A 34 4.38 27.81 7.45
N GLU A 35 4.62 27.85 8.76
CA GLU A 35 5.36 26.82 9.46
C GLU A 35 4.42 25.65 9.77
N LEU A 36 4.80 24.45 9.31
CA LEU A 36 4.07 23.22 9.61
C LEU A 36 4.51 22.74 11.00
N VAL A 37 3.76 23.15 12.01
CA VAL A 37 3.92 22.61 13.37
C VAL A 37 3.19 21.28 13.44
N HIS A 38 3.82 20.27 14.01
CA HIS A 38 3.20 18.98 14.26
C HIS A 38 2.68 18.96 15.70
N ASP A 39 1.43 18.52 15.88
CA ASP A 39 0.84 18.33 17.19
C ASP A 39 1.43 17.06 17.83
N GLU A 40 2.07 17.22 18.99
CA GLU A 40 2.68 16.10 19.74
C GLU A 40 1.64 15.05 20.14
N GLU A 41 0.39 15.45 20.43
CA GLU A 41 -0.68 14.49 20.72
C GLU A 41 -1.08 13.71 19.46
N GLU A 42 -1.09 14.36 18.30
CA GLU A 42 -1.38 13.69 17.03
C GLU A 42 -0.28 12.70 16.65
N LEU A 43 0.99 13.08 16.83
CA LEU A 43 2.15 12.19 16.69
C LEU A 43 2.04 10.98 17.62
N GLY A 44 1.74 11.19 18.90
CA GLY A 44 1.57 10.11 19.87
C GLY A 44 0.42 9.15 19.50
N ARG A 45 -0.70 9.67 18.96
CA ARG A 45 -1.80 8.84 18.44
C ARG A 45 -1.36 8.01 17.22
N LEU A 46 -0.58 8.60 16.32
CA LEU A 46 -0.05 7.91 15.15
C LEU A 46 0.93 6.79 15.54
N GLU A 47 1.83 7.05 16.49
CA GLU A 47 2.77 6.06 17.03
C GLU A 47 2.02 4.87 17.64
N ALA A 48 1.03 5.15 18.50
CA ALA A 48 0.20 4.10 19.09
C ALA A 48 -0.55 3.27 18.03
N GLN A 49 -0.99 3.90 16.94
CA GLN A 49 -1.62 3.20 15.82
C GLN A 49 -0.62 2.30 15.07
N ILE A 50 0.61 2.76 14.85
CA ILE A 50 1.68 1.98 14.22
C ILE A 50 2.02 0.75 15.08
N ASP A 51 2.17 0.94 16.39
CA ASP A 51 2.45 -0.15 17.33
C ASP A 51 1.31 -1.18 17.37
N ALA A 52 0.05 -0.72 17.33
CA ALA A 52 -1.10 -1.61 17.21
C ALA A 52 -1.09 -2.38 15.88
N CYS A 53 -0.66 -1.78 14.78
CA CYS A 53 -0.47 -2.46 13.50
C CYS A 53 0.69 -3.46 13.52
N ALA A 54 1.73 -3.24 14.32
CA ALA A 54 2.83 -4.20 14.47
C ALA A 54 2.39 -5.52 15.12
N GLN A 55 1.24 -5.52 15.83
CA GLN A 55 0.62 -6.71 16.41
C GLN A 55 -0.33 -7.43 15.43
N ALA A 56 -0.53 -6.90 14.21
CA ALA A 56 -1.35 -7.54 13.20
C ALA A 56 -0.71 -8.85 12.70
N PRO A 57 -1.50 -9.78 12.13
CA PRO A 57 -0.98 -11.02 11.57
C PRO A 57 0.12 -10.75 10.54
N ASP A 58 1.12 -11.64 10.49
CA ASP A 58 2.22 -11.48 9.54
C ASP A 58 1.68 -11.36 8.11
N LEU A 59 2.04 -10.27 7.47
CA LEU A 59 1.75 -10.00 6.07
C LEU A 59 2.22 -11.13 5.15
N SER A 60 3.32 -11.79 5.52
CA SER A 60 3.81 -13.00 4.85
C SER A 60 2.74 -14.10 4.80
N ASP A 61 2.09 -14.37 5.92
CA ASP A 61 1.04 -15.39 6.01
C ASP A 61 -0.19 -14.98 5.21
N ALA A 62 -0.59 -13.70 5.29
CA ALA A 62 -1.71 -13.18 4.50
C ALA A 62 -1.45 -13.29 2.99
N LEU A 63 -0.24 -12.92 2.53
CA LEU A 63 0.18 -13.04 1.14
C LEU A 63 0.24 -14.50 0.68
N SER A 64 0.68 -15.42 1.54
CA SER A 64 0.77 -16.85 1.23
C SER A 64 -0.58 -17.46 0.86
N THR A 65 -1.68 -16.88 1.38
CA THR A 65 -3.04 -17.39 1.17
C THR A 65 -3.67 -16.93 -0.15
N LEU A 66 -3.03 -16.00 -0.85
CA LEU A 66 -3.50 -15.53 -2.15
C LEU A 66 -3.20 -16.56 -3.24
N PRO A 67 -4.17 -16.89 -4.10
CA PRO A 67 -3.91 -17.63 -5.34
C PRO A 67 -2.84 -16.92 -6.18
N ASP A 68 -1.99 -17.67 -6.86
CA ASP A 68 -0.84 -17.13 -7.61
C ASP A 68 -1.22 -16.03 -8.59
N ALA A 69 -2.32 -16.23 -9.33
CA ALA A 69 -2.83 -15.23 -10.27
C ALA A 69 -3.25 -13.91 -9.60
N GLN A 70 -3.70 -13.94 -8.35
CA GLN A 70 -4.05 -12.74 -7.59
C GLN A 70 -2.80 -12.07 -7.02
N ARG A 71 -1.86 -12.87 -6.51
CA ARG A 71 -0.56 -12.39 -6.00
C ARG A 71 0.25 -11.72 -7.11
N GLN A 72 0.31 -12.33 -8.28
CA GLN A 72 0.98 -11.79 -9.45
C GLN A 72 0.33 -10.49 -9.92
N ALA A 73 -1.00 -10.42 -10.01
CA ALA A 73 -1.70 -9.18 -10.36
C ALA A 73 -1.40 -8.06 -9.36
N LEU A 74 -1.36 -8.39 -8.08
CA LEU A 74 -1.08 -7.45 -7.01
C LEU A 74 0.37 -6.95 -7.07
N GLN A 75 1.34 -7.84 -7.32
CA GLN A 75 2.74 -7.50 -7.50
C GLN A 75 2.93 -6.49 -8.65
N LEU A 76 2.44 -6.85 -9.84
CA LEU A 76 2.57 -6.01 -11.05
C LEU A 76 1.91 -4.64 -10.85
N ARG A 77 0.73 -4.60 -10.23
CA ARG A 77 -0.01 -3.36 -10.05
C ARG A 77 0.56 -2.49 -8.93
N VAL A 78 0.88 -3.08 -7.79
CA VAL A 78 1.16 -2.35 -6.54
C VAL A 78 2.63 -2.13 -6.34
N ILE A 79 3.50 -3.05 -6.74
CA ILE A 79 4.95 -2.96 -6.53
C ILE A 79 5.63 -2.44 -7.79
N ASP A 80 5.34 -3.06 -8.94
CA ASP A 80 5.94 -2.68 -10.22
C ASP A 80 5.27 -1.44 -10.84
N GLU A 81 4.22 -0.91 -10.20
CA GLU A 81 3.45 0.29 -10.57
C GLU A 81 2.86 0.28 -12.00
N LEU A 82 2.78 -0.89 -12.66
CA LEU A 82 2.23 -1.02 -14.00
C LEU A 82 0.74 -0.67 -14.04
N ASP A 83 0.28 -0.17 -15.18
CA ASP A 83 -1.15 0.00 -15.39
C ASP A 83 -1.84 -1.36 -15.62
N TYR A 84 -3.17 -1.36 -15.63
CA TYR A 84 -3.91 -2.62 -15.78
C TYR A 84 -3.75 -3.23 -17.18
N HIS A 85 -3.47 -2.43 -18.20
CA HIS A 85 -3.27 -2.91 -19.57
C HIS A 85 -1.93 -3.65 -19.68
N GLU A 86 -0.85 -3.06 -19.18
CA GLU A 86 0.49 -3.67 -19.11
C GLU A 86 0.49 -4.94 -18.24
N ALA A 87 -0.12 -4.87 -17.06
CA ALA A 87 -0.22 -6.02 -16.17
C ALA A 87 -1.03 -7.16 -16.82
N ALA A 88 -2.12 -6.84 -17.51
CA ALA A 88 -2.92 -7.82 -18.21
C ALA A 88 -2.17 -8.48 -19.39
N ALA A 89 -1.39 -7.69 -20.13
CA ALA A 89 -0.53 -8.20 -21.20
C ALA A 89 0.52 -9.19 -20.68
N LEU A 90 1.22 -8.85 -19.59
CA LEU A 90 2.20 -9.75 -18.97
C LEU A 90 1.58 -11.02 -18.39
N MET A 91 0.32 -10.96 -17.96
CA MET A 91 -0.40 -12.09 -17.38
C MET A 91 -1.21 -12.90 -18.41
N GLY A 92 -1.20 -12.51 -19.68
CA GLY A 92 -1.98 -13.17 -20.74
C GLY A 92 -3.50 -13.16 -20.47
N THR A 93 -4.02 -12.08 -19.90
CA THR A 93 -5.44 -11.95 -19.51
C THR A 93 -6.04 -10.63 -20.02
N SER A 94 -7.36 -10.45 -19.89
CA SER A 94 -8.00 -9.15 -20.12
C SER A 94 -7.72 -8.15 -18.99
N GLU A 95 -7.74 -6.86 -19.32
CA GLU A 95 -7.59 -5.76 -18.36
C GLU A 95 -8.64 -5.83 -17.23
N GLN A 96 -9.87 -6.21 -17.56
CA GLN A 96 -10.96 -6.40 -16.59
C GLN A 96 -10.67 -7.55 -15.62
N ASN A 97 -10.11 -8.66 -16.11
CA ASN A 97 -9.69 -9.76 -15.24
C ASN A 97 -8.53 -9.36 -14.32
N ALA A 98 -7.57 -8.57 -14.81
CA ALA A 98 -6.49 -8.04 -13.98
C ALA A 98 -7.05 -7.17 -12.83
N ARG A 99 -7.98 -6.26 -13.12
CA ARG A 99 -8.69 -5.46 -12.12
C ARG A 99 -9.41 -6.31 -11.07
N ILE A 100 -10.15 -7.34 -11.52
CA ILE A 100 -10.86 -8.25 -10.62
C ILE A 100 -9.88 -9.02 -9.73
N ARG A 101 -8.75 -9.49 -10.28
CA ARG A 101 -7.72 -10.21 -9.51
C ARG A 101 -7.10 -9.32 -8.43
N VAL A 102 -6.75 -8.08 -8.77
CA VAL A 102 -6.24 -7.10 -7.78
C VAL A 102 -7.27 -6.79 -6.71
N SER A 103 -8.52 -6.53 -7.10
CA SER A 103 -9.60 -6.24 -6.16
C SER A 103 -9.84 -7.39 -5.17
N ARG A 104 -9.88 -8.63 -5.67
CA ARG A 104 -10.01 -9.83 -4.83
C ARG A 104 -8.81 -10.02 -3.91
N ALA A 105 -7.59 -9.80 -4.40
CA ALA A 105 -6.38 -9.88 -3.60
C ALA A 105 -6.43 -8.90 -2.42
N LEU A 106 -6.72 -7.63 -2.71
CA LEU A 106 -6.83 -6.57 -1.69
C LEU A 106 -7.93 -6.86 -0.68
N LYS A 107 -9.09 -7.37 -1.12
CA LYS A 107 -10.18 -7.77 -0.21
C LYS A 107 -9.74 -8.89 0.74
N THR A 108 -9.07 -9.92 0.23
CA THR A 108 -8.56 -11.03 1.05
C THR A 108 -7.53 -10.54 2.07
N LEU A 109 -6.57 -9.72 1.64
CA LEU A 109 -5.58 -9.13 2.55
C LEU A 109 -6.25 -8.24 3.61
N SER A 110 -7.19 -7.38 3.22
CA SER A 110 -7.95 -6.53 4.13
C SER A 110 -8.64 -7.38 5.21
N LEU A 111 -9.35 -8.44 4.84
CA LEU A 111 -10.05 -9.29 5.80
C LEU A 111 -9.10 -9.99 6.78
N ARG A 112 -7.95 -10.47 6.30
CA ARG A 112 -6.97 -11.16 7.15
C ARG A 112 -6.23 -10.22 8.08
N LEU A 113 -5.91 -9.02 7.60
CA LEU A 113 -5.19 -8.01 8.39
C LEU A 113 -6.14 -7.24 9.33
N GLN A 114 -7.43 -7.09 8.97
CA GLN A 114 -8.45 -6.45 9.82
C GLN A 114 -9.10 -7.39 10.84
N GLY A 115 -9.07 -8.72 10.62
CA GLY A 115 -9.67 -9.72 11.50
C GLY A 115 -9.13 -9.75 12.95
N VAL A 116 -8.16 -8.89 13.27
CA VAL A 116 -7.54 -8.73 14.60
C VAL A 116 -7.98 -7.45 15.31
N HIS A 117 -8.75 -6.57 14.65
CA HIS A 117 -9.31 -5.35 15.24
C HIS A 117 -10.72 -5.53 15.84
N ARG A 118 -11.10 -6.75 16.25
CA ARG A 118 -12.37 -6.99 16.95
C ARG A 118 -12.14 -7.63 18.31
#